data_AF-A0A956GJG8-F1
#
_entry.id   AF-A0A956GJG8-F1
#
_cell.length_a   1.000
_cell.length_b   1.000
_cell.length_c   1.000
_cell.angle_alpha   90.00
_cell.angle_beta   90.00
_cell.angle_gamma   90.00
#
_symmetry.space_group_name_H-M   'P 1'
#
loop_
_entity.id
_entity.type
_entity.pdbx_description
1 polymer ?
#
loop_
_entity_poly.entity_id
_entity_poly.type
_entity_poly.pdbx_seq_one_letter_code
_entity_poly.pdbx_strand_id
1 'polypeptide(L)'
;MPHPSAGNRVPHRAETMLGCVVGVVALGVVDYATGYELRFSPLYYLPVSLAAWRLGRAAAVAIATLSAASWLIANQLAGQQYSHVAVWAVNTVMQGGSFVLVGLIVAAMRAARDREAALSRTDELTGLLNARAFVEHAERLVALAHRQQRPLTVAYIDLDNFKAVNDTHGHARGDAVLIAVADVLRRTT
;
A
#
# COMPACT_ATOMS: atom_id res chain seq x y z
N MET A 1 29.30 -18.06 -14.72
CA MET A 1 28.41 -18.80 -13.79
C MET A 1 29.00 -18.66 -12.39
N PRO A 2 28.24 -18.39 -11.30
CA PRO A 2 26.79 -18.25 -11.15
C PRO A 2 26.33 -16.85 -10.66
N HIS A 3 25.08 -16.52 -10.96
CA HIS A 3 24.30 -15.42 -10.35
C HIS A 3 23.94 -15.78 -8.89
N PRO A 4 24.01 -14.84 -7.93
CA PRO A 4 23.20 -14.92 -6.73
C PRO A 4 21.85 -14.24 -6.99
N SER A 5 20.82 -15.10 -7.03
CA SER A 5 19.41 -14.76 -7.07
C SER A 5 18.91 -14.17 -5.74
N ALA A 6 17.99 -13.20 -5.87
CA ALA A 6 16.77 -13.05 -5.09
C ALA A 6 16.86 -13.23 -3.54
N GLY A 7 16.91 -12.11 -2.81
CA GLY A 7 16.75 -12.19 -1.36
C GLY A 7 16.79 -10.88 -0.61
N ASN A 8 16.04 -9.83 -1.02
CA ASN A 8 15.90 -8.66 -0.13
C ASN A 8 14.64 -7.78 -0.31
N ARG A 9 13.49 -8.36 -0.67
CA ARG A 9 12.21 -7.59 -0.72
C ARG A 9 11.31 -7.78 0.53
N VAL A 10 11.79 -8.48 1.56
CA VAL A 10 11.00 -8.90 2.72
C VAL A 10 11.12 -8.02 3.99
N PRO A 11 12.17 -7.22 4.26
CA PRO A 11 12.35 -6.62 5.59
C PRO A 11 11.20 -5.66 5.98
N HIS A 12 10.79 -4.77 5.08
CA HIS A 12 9.75 -3.77 5.42
C HIS A 12 8.35 -4.32 5.64
N ARG A 13 8.01 -5.46 5.03
CA ARG A 13 6.71 -6.11 5.28
C ARG A 13 6.68 -6.75 6.65
N ALA A 14 7.73 -7.48 7.01
CA ALA A 14 7.85 -8.11 8.32
C ALA A 14 7.91 -7.06 9.44
N GLU A 15 8.69 -5.99 9.26
CA GLU A 15 8.78 -4.86 10.19
C GLU A 15 7.44 -4.16 10.40
N THR A 16 6.69 -3.90 9.32
CA THR A 16 5.37 -3.27 9.43
C THR A 16 4.38 -4.18 10.15
N MET A 17 4.39 -5.49 9.85
CA MET A 17 3.53 -6.46 10.52
C MET A 17 3.84 -6.54 12.02
N LEU A 18 5.13 -6.65 12.36
CA LEU A 18 5.60 -6.67 13.75
C LEU A 18 5.18 -5.39 14.48
N GLY A 19 5.36 -4.22 13.84
CA GLY A 19 4.93 -2.94 14.39
C GLY A 19 3.41 -2.85 14.63
N CYS A 20 2.59 -3.40 13.72
CA CYS A 20 1.14 -3.46 13.91
C CYS A 20 0.77 -4.36 15.10
N VAL A 21 1.38 -5.54 15.21
CA VAL A 21 1.15 -6.48 16.33
C VAL A 21 1.55 -5.85 17.66
N VAL A 22 2.75 -5.27 17.73
CA VAL A 22 3.25 -4.57 18.93
C VAL A 22 2.32 -3.42 19.29
N GLY A 23 1.86 -2.64 18.31
CA GLY A 23 0.91 -1.55 18.51
C GLY A 23 -0.41 -2.03 19.11
N VAL A 24 -0.98 -3.12 18.59
CA VAL A 24 -2.23 -3.71 19.12
C VAL A 24 -2.04 -4.17 20.57
N VAL A 25 -0.94 -4.88 20.86
CA VAL A 25 -0.65 -5.35 22.22
C VAL A 25 -0.44 -4.19 23.19
N ALA A 26 0.32 -3.16 22.79
CA ALA A 26 0.54 -1.97 23.60
C ALA A 26 -0.78 -1.23 23.90
N LEU A 27 -1.66 -1.09 22.89
CA LEU A 27 -3.00 -0.55 23.09
C LEU A 27 -3.83 -1.40 24.05
N GLY A 28 -3.74 -2.74 23.96
CA GLY A 28 -4.36 -3.66 24.92
C GLY A 28 -3.92 -3.44 26.37
N VAL A 29 -2.62 -3.27 26.58
CA VAL A 29 -2.07 -3.00 27.92
C VAL A 29 -2.52 -1.64 28.44
N VAL A 30 -2.53 -0.61 27.59
CA VAL A 30 -3.01 0.73 27.97
C VAL A 30 -4.49 0.70 28.31
N ASP A 31 -5.32 0.05 27.49
CA ASP A 31 -6.76 -0.08 27.68
C ASP A 31 -7.08 -0.82 28.99
N TYR A 32 -6.31 -1.86 29.32
CA TYR A 32 -6.38 -2.54 30.62
C TYR A 32 -5.97 -1.62 31.79
N ALA A 33 -4.85 -0.89 31.65
CA ALA A 33 -4.29 -0.08 32.74
C ALA A 33 -5.10 1.20 33.04
N THR A 34 -5.77 1.76 32.03
CA THR A 34 -6.55 3.00 32.17
C THR A 34 -8.00 2.77 32.60
N GLY A 35 -8.49 1.52 32.55
CA GLY A 35 -9.82 1.18 33.02
C GLY A 35 -10.93 1.95 32.28
N TYR A 36 -12.04 2.24 32.98
CA TYR A 36 -13.29 2.72 32.37
C TYR A 36 -13.34 4.21 32.02
N GLU A 37 -12.38 4.99 32.45
CA GLU A 37 -12.47 6.45 32.37
C GLU A 37 -12.18 6.98 30.96
N LEU A 38 -11.41 6.24 30.15
CA LEU A 38 -11.03 6.62 28.79
C LEU A 38 -11.26 5.47 27.81
N ARG A 39 -12.10 5.69 26.79
CA ARG A 39 -12.35 4.71 25.72
C ARG A 39 -11.28 4.83 24.65
N PHE A 40 -10.28 3.95 24.66
CA PHE A 40 -9.19 3.92 23.66
C PHE A 40 -9.52 3.11 22.39
N SER A 41 -10.74 2.60 22.25
CA SER A 41 -11.17 1.80 21.09
C SER A 41 -10.89 2.44 19.71
N PRO A 42 -10.92 3.78 19.52
CA PRO A 42 -10.56 4.36 18.22
C PRO A 42 -9.09 4.16 17.81
N LEU A 43 -8.17 3.99 18.76
CA LEU A 43 -6.75 3.84 18.45
C LEU A 43 -6.42 2.51 17.78
N TYR A 44 -7.25 1.48 17.99
CA TYR A 44 -7.11 0.17 17.35
C TYR A 44 -7.36 0.20 15.84
N TYR A 45 -8.00 1.25 15.31
CA TYR A 45 -8.14 1.40 13.86
C TYR A 45 -6.83 1.78 13.17
N LEU A 46 -5.85 2.34 13.88
CA LEU A 46 -4.55 2.72 13.32
C LEU A 46 -3.76 1.51 12.81
N PRO A 47 -3.47 0.46 13.62
CA PRO A 47 -2.74 -0.70 13.13
C PRO A 47 -3.53 -1.47 12.05
N VAL A 48 -4.87 -1.54 12.16
CA VAL A 48 -5.72 -2.18 11.15
C VAL A 48 -5.63 -1.48 9.80
N SER A 49 -5.73 -0.15 9.80
CA SER A 49 -5.65 0.67 8.58
C SER A 49 -4.24 0.62 7.98
N LEU A 50 -3.20 0.62 8.81
CA LEU A 50 -1.81 0.52 8.36
C LEU A 50 -1.52 -0.84 7.71
N ALA A 51 -2.00 -1.93 8.32
CA ALA A 51 -1.89 -3.27 7.77
C ALA A 51 -2.65 -3.40 6.44
N ALA A 52 -3.87 -2.86 6.37
CA ALA A 52 -4.64 -2.80 5.13
C ALA A 52 -3.91 -2.04 4.03
N TRP A 53 -3.30 -0.91 4.36
CA TRP A 53 -2.62 -0.04 3.39
C TRP A 53 -1.31 -0.63 2.86
N ARG A 54 -0.50 -1.27 3.71
CA ARG A 54 0.86 -1.73 3.33
C ARG A 54 0.96 -3.21 2.99
N LEU A 55 0.13 -4.05 3.59
CA LEU A 55 0.23 -5.51 3.49
C LEU A 55 -0.99 -6.14 2.78
N GLY A 56 -2.09 -5.40 2.61
CA GLY A 56 -3.27 -5.80 1.85
C GLY A 56 -4.34 -6.50 2.69
N ARG A 57 -5.33 -7.09 2.01
CA ARG A 57 -6.58 -7.60 2.62
C ARG A 57 -6.35 -8.67 3.69
N ALA A 58 -5.47 -9.64 3.45
CA ALA A 58 -5.22 -10.73 4.39
C ALA A 58 -4.63 -10.23 5.72
N ALA A 59 -3.66 -9.30 5.64
CA ALA A 59 -3.07 -8.69 6.83
C ALA A 59 -4.07 -7.78 7.56
N ALA A 60 -4.92 -7.05 6.84
CA ALA A 60 -6.00 -6.26 7.44
C ALA A 60 -6.93 -7.12 8.30
N VAL A 61 -7.34 -8.27 7.77
CA VAL A 61 -8.21 -9.22 8.50
C VAL A 61 -7.48 -9.80 9.70
N ALA A 62 -6.23 -10.24 9.55
CA ALA A 62 -5.45 -10.78 10.67
C ALA A 62 -5.28 -9.76 11.81
N ILE A 63 -4.89 -8.53 11.49
CA ILE A 63 -4.74 -7.47 12.50
C ILE A 63 -6.09 -7.05 13.08
N ALA A 64 -7.17 -7.00 12.30
CA ALA A 64 -8.52 -6.74 12.81
C ALA A 64 -8.97 -7.81 13.80
N THR A 65 -8.73 -9.09 13.51
CA THR A 65 -9.04 -10.19 14.44
C THR A 65 -8.21 -10.11 15.72
N LEU A 66 -6.93 -9.74 15.61
CA LEU A 66 -6.06 -9.53 16.76
C LEU A 66 -6.52 -8.34 17.62
N SER A 67 -6.88 -7.21 16.99
CA SER A 67 -7.43 -6.04 17.67
C SER A 67 -8.73 -6.36 18.38
N ALA A 68 -9.63 -7.10 17.74
CA ALA A 68 -10.90 -7.53 18.35
C ALA A 68 -10.67 -8.43 19.57
N ALA A 69 -9.74 -9.39 19.48
CA ALA A 69 -9.37 -10.25 20.59
C ALA A 69 -8.72 -9.46 21.74
N SER A 70 -7.79 -8.56 21.43
CA SER A 70 -7.12 -7.71 22.42
C SER A 70 -8.12 -6.82 23.16
N TRP A 71 -9.01 -6.17 22.44
CA TRP A 71 -10.07 -5.34 23.02
C TRP A 71 -11.03 -6.16 23.90
N LEU A 72 -11.45 -7.35 23.44
CA LEU A 72 -12.33 -8.22 24.22
C LEU A 72 -11.68 -8.66 25.54
N ILE A 73 -10.40 -9.06 25.47
CA ILE A 73 -9.63 -9.50 26.64
C ILE A 73 -9.45 -8.33 27.63
N ALA A 74 -9.08 -7.15 27.14
CA ALA A 74 -8.93 -5.95 27.97
C ALA A 74 -10.24 -5.60 28.69
N ASN A 75 -11.36 -5.63 27.95
CA ASN A 75 -12.68 -5.33 28.48
C ASN A 75 -13.17 -6.36 29.52
N GLN A 76 -12.84 -7.64 29.31
CA GLN A 76 -13.16 -8.72 30.26
C GLN A 76 -12.33 -8.60 31.55
N LEU A 77 -11.03 -8.34 31.42
CA LEU A 77 -10.08 -8.20 32.53
C LEU A 77 -10.32 -6.93 33.34
N ALA A 78 -10.75 -5.84 32.70
CA ALA A 78 -11.15 -4.62 33.39
C ALA A 78 -12.37 -4.86 34.31
N GLY A 79 -13.14 -5.94 34.10
CA GLY A 79 -14.28 -6.33 34.93
C GLY A 79 -15.61 -5.65 34.57
N GLN A 80 -15.92 -5.45 33.28
CA GLN A 80 -17.11 -4.68 32.88
C GLN A 80 -18.36 -5.38 33.37
N GLN A 81 -19.12 -4.75 34.26
CA GLN A 81 -20.44 -5.21 34.62
C GLN A 81 -21.46 -4.64 33.63
N TYR A 82 -21.63 -5.32 32.50
CA TYR A 82 -22.79 -5.05 31.64
C TYR A 82 -24.07 -5.51 32.35
N SER A 83 -25.11 -4.67 32.34
CA SER A 83 -26.40 -4.99 32.96
C SER A 83 -27.04 -6.26 32.38
N HIS A 84 -26.78 -6.56 31.11
CA HIS A 84 -27.29 -7.75 30.43
C HIS A 84 -26.25 -8.35 29.47
N VAL A 85 -26.25 -9.67 29.36
CA VAL A 85 -25.44 -10.42 28.39
C VAL A 85 -25.70 -9.97 26.95
N ALA A 86 -26.93 -9.56 26.63
CA ALA A 86 -27.28 -9.02 25.32
C ALA A 86 -26.50 -7.73 24.97
N VAL A 87 -26.33 -6.82 25.95
CA VAL A 87 -25.58 -5.57 25.74
C VAL A 87 -24.10 -5.86 25.50
N TRP A 88 -23.53 -6.78 26.28
CA TRP A 88 -22.16 -7.25 26.06
C TRP A 88 -21.99 -7.86 24.66
N ALA A 89 -22.88 -8.75 24.26
CA ALA A 89 -22.80 -9.45 22.97
C ALA A 89 -22.91 -8.47 21.80
N VAL A 90 -23.88 -7.54 21.83
CA VAL A 90 -24.06 -6.53 20.79
C VAL A 90 -22.84 -5.62 20.69
N ASN A 91 -22.28 -5.17 21.81
CA ASN A 91 -21.10 -4.30 21.81
C ASN A 91 -19.87 -5.01 21.21
N THR A 92 -19.64 -6.27 21.59
CA THR A 92 -18.54 -7.07 21.05
C THR A 92 -18.68 -7.32 19.55
N VAL A 93 -19.88 -7.65 19.08
CA VAL A 93 -20.14 -7.87 17.65
C VAL A 93 -19.97 -6.56 16.87
N MET A 94 -20.50 -5.45 17.39
CA MET A 94 -20.39 -4.13 16.75
C MET A 94 -18.93 -3.68 16.62
N GLN A 95 -18.15 -3.79 17.70
CA GLN A 95 -16.76 -3.34 17.72
C GLN A 95 -15.83 -4.26 16.92
N GLY A 96 -16.00 -5.58 17.03
CA GLY A 96 -15.27 -6.53 16.19
C GLY A 96 -15.60 -6.36 14.71
N GLY A 97 -16.89 -6.19 14.41
CA GLY A 97 -17.39 -5.93 13.06
C GLY A 97 -16.85 -4.62 12.48
N SER A 98 -16.75 -3.55 13.27
CA SER A 98 -16.22 -2.27 12.80
C SER A 98 -14.73 -2.34 12.45
N PHE A 99 -13.91 -3.06 13.24
CA PHE A 99 -12.49 -3.25 12.89
C PHE A 99 -12.32 -3.98 11.56
N VAL A 100 -13.07 -5.06 11.35
CA VAL A 100 -13.04 -5.82 10.09
C VAL A 100 -13.54 -4.96 8.93
N LEU A 101 -14.66 -4.26 9.11
CA LEU A 101 -15.25 -3.41 8.07
C LEU A 101 -14.27 -2.32 7.64
N VAL A 102 -13.67 -1.58 8.58
CA VAL A 102 -12.69 -0.52 8.28
C VAL A 102 -11.47 -1.10 7.56
N GLY A 103 -10.92 -2.21 8.05
CA GLY A 103 -9.78 -2.87 7.39
C GLY A 103 -10.08 -3.29 5.96
N LEU A 104 -11.28 -3.84 5.71
CA LEU A 104 -11.71 -4.24 4.37
C LEU A 104 -11.96 -3.05 3.45
N ILE A 105 -12.56 -1.96 3.95
CA ILE A 105 -12.77 -0.73 3.18
C ILE A 105 -11.42 -0.15 2.75
N VAL A 106 -10.47 0.03 3.68
CA VAL A 106 -9.14 0.59 3.38
C VAL A 106 -8.40 -0.30 2.37
N ALA A 107 -8.44 -1.62 2.55
CA ALA A 107 -7.80 -2.54 1.63
C ALA A 107 -8.48 -2.55 0.24
N ALA A 108 -9.80 -2.37 0.16
CA ALA A 108 -10.54 -2.25 -1.09
C ALA A 108 -10.21 -0.93 -1.81
N MET A 109 -10.15 0.19 -1.10
CA MET A 109 -9.76 1.49 -1.65
C MET A 109 -8.36 1.43 -2.24
N ARG A 110 -7.41 0.83 -1.52
CA ARG A 110 -6.05 0.65 -2.02
C ARG A 110 -6.02 -0.20 -3.30
N ALA A 111 -6.74 -1.31 -3.31
CA ALA A 111 -6.83 -2.18 -4.49
C ALA A 111 -7.51 -1.49 -5.69
N ALA A 112 -8.51 -0.64 -5.45
CA ALA A 112 -9.15 0.15 -6.50
C ALA A 112 -8.17 1.16 -7.11
N ARG A 113 -7.41 1.88 -6.27
CA ARG A 113 -6.37 2.81 -6.71
C ARG A 113 -5.28 2.11 -7.52
N ASP A 114 -4.79 0.97 -7.04
CA ASP A 114 -3.74 0.21 -7.75
C ASP A 114 -4.26 -0.31 -9.11
N ARG A 115 -5.54 -0.66 -9.22
CA ARG A 115 -6.17 -1.04 -10.50
C ARG A 115 -6.29 0.14 -11.45
N GLU A 116 -6.71 1.29 -10.96
CA GLU A 116 -6.81 2.51 -11.77
C GLU A 116 -5.43 2.91 -12.31
N ALA A 117 -4.41 2.90 -11.45
CA ALA A 117 -3.03 3.13 -11.86
C ALA A 117 -2.55 2.10 -12.90
N ALA A 118 -2.93 0.82 -12.76
CA ALA A 118 -2.60 -0.23 -13.72
C ALA A 118 -3.36 -0.13 -15.06
N LEU A 119 -4.50 0.57 -15.08
CA LEU A 119 -5.30 0.88 -16.27
C LEU A 119 -4.87 2.19 -16.93
N SER A 120 -4.15 3.06 -16.20
CA SER A 120 -3.53 4.23 -16.80
C SER A 120 -2.60 3.80 -17.94
N ARG A 121 -2.67 4.52 -19.06
CA ARG A 121 -1.77 4.32 -20.21
C ARG A 121 -0.51 5.18 -20.12
N THR A 122 -0.47 6.11 -19.18
CA THR A 122 0.59 7.10 -19.06
C THR A 122 1.28 7.01 -17.70
N ASP A 123 2.56 7.30 -17.68
CA ASP A 123 3.34 7.52 -16.46
C ASP A 123 2.89 8.82 -15.79
N GLU A 124 2.61 8.79 -14.48
CA GLU A 124 2.02 9.94 -13.77
C GLU A 124 2.98 11.14 -13.68
N LEU A 125 4.29 10.88 -13.60
CA LEU A 125 5.31 11.92 -13.45
C LEU A 125 5.61 12.59 -14.79
N THR A 126 5.93 11.79 -15.80
CA THR A 126 6.39 12.28 -17.09
C THR A 126 5.26 12.53 -18.07
N GLY A 127 4.10 11.87 -17.90
CA GLY A 127 2.99 11.85 -18.83
C GLY A 127 3.30 11.17 -20.18
N LEU A 128 4.42 10.45 -20.29
CA LEU A 128 4.71 9.58 -21.43
C LEU A 128 3.90 8.29 -21.33
N LEU A 129 3.91 7.47 -22.38
CA LEU A 129 3.37 6.10 -22.26
C LEU A 129 4.11 5.37 -21.13
N ASN A 130 3.37 4.73 -20.24
CA ASN A 130 4.01 3.84 -19.28
C ASN A 130 4.55 2.59 -20.00
N ALA A 131 5.40 1.82 -19.32
CA ALA A 131 6.05 0.66 -19.92
C ALA A 131 5.07 -0.32 -20.58
N ARG A 132 3.91 -0.56 -19.95
CA ARG A 132 2.87 -1.44 -20.49
C ARG A 132 2.28 -0.87 -21.79
N ALA A 133 1.85 0.38 -21.78
CA ALA A 133 1.24 1.02 -22.94
C ALA A 133 2.25 1.22 -24.09
N PHE A 134 3.53 1.42 -23.77
CA PHE A 134 4.61 1.44 -24.75
C PHE A 134 4.74 0.09 -25.46
N VAL A 135 4.81 -1.03 -24.73
CA VAL A 135 4.90 -2.38 -25.33
C VAL A 135 3.68 -2.66 -26.21
N GLU A 136 2.47 -2.41 -25.72
CA GLU A 136 1.23 -2.55 -26.52
C GLU A 136 1.21 -1.67 -27.78
N HIS A 137 1.87 -0.51 -27.74
CA HIS A 137 1.99 0.37 -28.90
C HIS A 137 3.09 -0.10 -29.87
N ALA A 138 4.25 -0.51 -29.36
CA ALA A 138 5.36 -1.04 -30.14
C ALA A 138 4.97 -2.31 -30.89
N GLU A 139 4.25 -3.25 -30.26
CA GLU A 139 3.75 -4.47 -30.93
C GLU A 139 2.87 -4.14 -32.14
N ARG A 140 1.99 -3.14 -32.01
CA ARG A 140 1.15 -2.68 -33.13
C ARG A 140 1.98 -2.05 -34.25
N LEU A 141 3.01 -1.27 -33.91
CA LEU A 141 3.91 -0.66 -34.88
C LEU A 141 4.76 -1.71 -35.60
N VAL A 142 5.25 -2.74 -34.89
CA VAL A 142 5.98 -3.87 -35.48
C VAL A 142 5.10 -4.63 -36.48
N ALA A 143 3.86 -4.96 -36.11
CA ALA A 143 2.93 -5.65 -36.99
C ALA A 143 2.61 -4.81 -38.25
N LEU A 144 2.45 -3.48 -38.08
CA LEU A 144 2.21 -2.56 -39.18
C LEU A 144 3.41 -2.45 -40.12
N ALA A 145 4.61 -2.28 -39.57
CA ALA A 145 5.86 -2.19 -40.31
C ALA A 145 6.11 -3.46 -41.14
N HIS A 146 5.86 -4.64 -40.55
CA HIS A 146 5.93 -5.92 -41.24
C HIS A 146 4.93 -6.00 -42.40
N ARG A 147 3.67 -5.59 -42.19
CA ARG A 147 2.63 -5.60 -43.24
C ARG A 147 2.94 -4.64 -44.38
N GLN A 148 3.54 -3.49 -44.08
CA GLN A 148 3.85 -2.44 -45.05
C GLN A 148 5.26 -2.58 -45.66
N GLN A 149 6.06 -3.55 -45.22
CA GLN A 149 7.47 -3.68 -45.55
C GLN A 149 8.26 -2.38 -45.36
N ARG A 150 7.97 -1.64 -44.28
CA ARG A 150 8.69 -0.42 -43.92
C ARG A 150 9.64 -0.69 -42.76
N PRO A 151 10.85 -0.09 -42.75
CA PRO A 151 11.74 -0.20 -41.62
C PRO A 151 11.15 0.48 -40.38
N LEU A 152 11.36 -0.10 -39.21
CA LEU A 152 11.00 0.45 -37.90
C LEU A 152 12.28 0.56 -37.06
N THR A 153 12.48 1.71 -36.42
CA THR A 153 13.61 1.96 -35.52
C THR A 153 13.09 2.19 -34.10
N VAL A 154 13.77 1.60 -33.12
CA VAL A 154 13.49 1.84 -31.69
C VAL A 154 14.77 2.36 -31.05
N ALA A 155 14.66 3.46 -30.31
CA ALA A 155 15.75 4.03 -29.51
C ALA A 155 15.48 3.77 -28.02
N TYR A 156 16.50 3.31 -27.31
CA TYR A 156 16.48 3.19 -25.86
C TYR A 156 17.42 4.25 -25.28
N ILE A 157 16.87 5.14 -24.46
CA ILE A 157 17.59 6.31 -23.92
C ILE A 157 17.60 6.14 -22.40
N ASP A 158 18.79 6.20 -21.81
CA ASP A 158 19.00 6.21 -20.37
C ASP A 158 19.63 7.53 -19.93
N LEU A 159 19.32 7.99 -18.71
CA LEU A 159 19.89 9.22 -18.17
C LEU A 159 21.16 8.90 -17.37
N ASP A 160 22.31 9.22 -17.96
CA ASP A 160 23.61 9.02 -17.31
C ASP A 160 23.69 9.71 -15.94
N ASN A 161 24.21 8.99 -14.95
CA ASN A 161 24.44 9.49 -13.59
C ASN A 161 23.18 10.07 -12.90
N PHE A 162 21.98 9.71 -13.33
CA PHE A 162 20.73 10.23 -12.74
C PHE A 162 20.63 10.00 -11.22
N LYS A 163 21.19 8.89 -10.72
CA LYS A 163 21.26 8.63 -9.28
C LYS A 163 22.05 9.71 -8.53
N ALA A 164 23.16 10.19 -9.07
CA ALA A 164 23.95 11.24 -8.43
C ALA A 164 23.17 12.57 -8.34
N VAL A 165 22.33 12.86 -9.34
CA VAL A 165 21.42 14.02 -9.30
C VAL A 165 20.43 13.89 -8.14
N ASN A 166 19.82 12.71 -7.98
CA ASN A 166 18.91 12.44 -6.86
C ASN A 166 19.62 12.56 -5.50
N ASP A 167 20.81 11.97 -5.39
CA ASP A 167 21.56 11.93 -4.14
C ASP A 167 22.09 13.35 -3.76
N THR A 168 22.39 14.20 -4.74
CA THR A 168 22.94 15.57 -4.50
C THR A 168 21.84 16.63 -4.33
N HIS A 169 20.75 16.52 -5.09
CA HIS A 169 19.73 17.57 -5.18
C HIS A 169 18.35 17.15 -4.68
N GLY A 170 18.21 15.90 -4.23
CA GLY A 170 16.95 15.33 -3.78
C GLY A 170 16.05 14.87 -4.93
N HIS A 171 15.11 13.97 -4.60
CA HIS A 171 14.19 13.35 -5.55
C HIS A 171 13.36 14.36 -6.35
N ALA A 172 12.88 15.44 -5.73
CA ALA A 172 12.10 16.47 -6.41
C ALA A 172 12.85 17.13 -7.59
N ARG A 173 14.19 17.24 -7.50
CA ARG A 173 14.99 17.78 -8.61
C ARG A 173 15.22 16.75 -9.70
N GLY A 174 15.40 15.47 -9.34
CA GLY A 174 15.42 14.37 -10.29
C GLY A 174 14.11 14.27 -11.07
N ASP A 175 12.97 14.40 -10.39
CA ASP A 175 11.65 14.41 -11.00
C ASP A 175 11.51 15.53 -12.04
N ALA A 176 12.00 16.74 -11.72
CA ALA A 176 12.02 17.85 -12.66
C ALA A 176 12.89 17.58 -13.91
N VAL A 177 14.00 16.86 -13.75
CA VAL A 177 14.83 16.44 -14.90
C VAL A 177 14.09 15.43 -15.77
N LEU A 178 13.40 14.44 -15.17
CA LEU A 178 12.60 13.47 -15.91
C LEU A 178 11.48 14.14 -16.72
N ILE A 179 10.79 15.11 -16.13
CA ILE A 179 9.77 15.91 -16.82
C ILE A 179 10.38 16.67 -18.00
N ALA A 180 11.51 17.35 -17.79
CA ALA A 180 12.17 18.11 -18.85
C ALA A 180 12.59 17.22 -20.03
N VAL A 181 13.13 16.03 -19.76
CA VAL A 181 13.49 15.05 -20.79
C VAL A 181 12.25 14.57 -21.53
N ALA A 182 11.17 14.25 -20.83
CA ALA A 182 9.92 13.84 -21.43
C ALA A 182 9.34 14.92 -22.37
N ASP A 183 9.44 16.20 -21.98
CA ASP A 183 9.01 17.31 -22.82
C ASP A 183 9.86 17.48 -24.08
N VAL A 184 11.17 17.27 -23.99
CA VAL A 184 12.06 17.27 -25.16
C VAL A 184 11.68 16.15 -26.13
N LEU A 185 11.44 14.93 -25.62
CA LEU A 185 11.03 13.79 -26.44
C LEU A 185 9.70 14.07 -27.16
N ARG A 186 8.70 14.62 -26.47
CA ARG A 186 7.41 14.99 -27.08
C ARG A 186 7.53 16.00 -28.21
N ARG A 187 8.45 16.96 -28.11
CA ARG A 187 8.63 18.00 -29.14
C ARG A 187 9.37 17.50 -30.38
N THR A 188 10.08 16.39 -30.24
CA THR A 188 10.95 15.84 -31.29
C THR A 188 10.28 14.69 -32.06
N THR A 189 9.07 14.27 -31.63
CA THR A 189 8.27 13.21 -32.24
C THR A 189 7.04 13.80 -32.91
#